data_AF-A0A1Z9QPE9-F1
#
_entry.id   AF-A0A1Z9QPE9-F1
#
_cell.length_a   1.000
_cell.length_b   1.000
_cell.length_c   1.000
_cell.angle_alpha   90.00
_cell.angle_beta   90.00
_cell.angle_gamma   90.00
#
_symmetry.space_group_name_H-M   'P 1'
#
loop_
_entity.id
_entity.type
_entity.pdbx_description
1 polymer ?
#
loop_
_entity_poly.entity_id
_entity_poly.type
_entity_poly.pdbx_seq_one_letter_code
_entity_poly.pdbx_strand_id
1 'polypeptide(L)'
;MGYNITIKECNRICHVINNKQVFNELEPYPEYTRKLRQILKIGLNNSLDHSHSEMIHLASTKWLMTLHSLNYELAVVWFEGTVPKSNEFEEELLKLHDGDWKDRRWLCAGHILNHENRGRYPYWHHQCIVINIRAYAEAGFPNLNKYLEKRPAFVASEENFHDDYTPYYLKPMPDSRPELVETRHKFLDALIPNSLKLGYEVLNLPQQVRDHKMCIYPEDDVEDTVKWLLDDDFLKGKTPKESLEFGYDLPEDKMELYGFKNQQTQILYVTNTESIPKFDNTGVKFTHMMVPCSGLHQFWHLGNHVDSLKQVTFYDFNPYAIKWTDIVISEWDPSTNFTEFYEANIDRVIGDGVIDPECCLYDRKLVASLIDSMGGQVEFADKINKIKKLPINFIQLDAVKQWEKFIDTSGYDHNLFIQVTNIWQYEINYLNTSGFMAQNNFIKLMMGLMERHKEVYFTGNTPGGLHYTYQNVKLLTGIY
;
A
#
# COMPACT_ATOMS: atom_id res chain seq x y z
N MET A 1 -9.50 20.85 -14.65
CA MET A 1 -9.73 20.06 -13.43
C MET A 1 -9.07 18.73 -13.69
N GLY A 2 -8.18 18.28 -12.82
CA GLY A 2 -7.37 17.09 -13.06
C GLY A 2 -7.19 16.41 -11.73
N TYR A 3 -8.00 15.40 -11.48
CA TYR A 3 -7.85 14.47 -10.39
C TYR A 3 -8.46 13.15 -10.88
N ASN A 4 -7.86 12.05 -10.48
CA ASN A 4 -8.41 10.72 -10.69
C ASN A 4 -8.93 10.21 -9.36
N ILE A 5 -10.08 9.55 -9.35
CA ILE A 5 -10.63 8.90 -8.15
C ILE A 5 -10.70 7.41 -8.43
N THR A 6 -10.02 6.64 -7.60
CA THR A 6 -10.21 5.19 -7.52
C THR A 6 -11.32 4.94 -6.52
N ILE A 7 -12.44 4.40 -7.00
CA ILE A 7 -13.61 4.08 -6.16
C ILE A 7 -13.40 2.69 -5.57
N LYS A 8 -13.49 2.59 -4.24
CA LYS A 8 -13.54 1.32 -3.49
C LYS A 8 -14.94 1.06 -2.94
N GLU A 9 -15.14 -0.10 -2.31
CA GLU A 9 -16.44 -0.51 -1.76
C GLU A 9 -16.99 0.50 -0.73
N CYS A 10 -16.09 1.10 0.07
CA CYS A 10 -16.45 2.11 1.06
C CYS A 10 -16.30 3.55 0.53
N ASN A 11 -17.28 4.42 0.85
CA ASN A 11 -17.40 5.76 0.25
C ASN A 11 -17.60 6.92 1.24
N ARG A 12 -17.28 6.75 2.52
CA ARG A 12 -17.35 7.84 3.52
C ARG A 12 -16.10 8.72 3.53
N ILE A 13 -14.92 8.11 3.44
CA ILE A 13 -13.62 8.77 3.37
C ILE A 13 -13.13 8.79 1.91
N CYS A 14 -12.50 9.88 1.50
CA CYS A 14 -11.64 9.90 0.33
C CYS A 14 -10.21 10.27 0.75
N HIS A 15 -9.26 9.35 0.57
CA HIS A 15 -7.84 9.64 0.79
C HIS A 15 -7.29 10.43 -0.40
N VAL A 16 -6.45 11.44 -0.15
CA VAL A 16 -5.98 12.35 -1.18
C VAL A 16 -4.47 12.39 -1.17
N ILE A 17 -3.86 12.03 -2.29
CA ILE A 17 -2.44 12.21 -2.55
C ILE A 17 -2.25 13.53 -3.30
N ASN A 18 -1.32 14.33 -2.81
CA ASN A 18 -0.96 15.60 -3.42
C ASN A 18 0.37 15.50 -4.16
N ASN A 19 0.39 15.89 -5.44
CA ASN A 19 1.63 15.94 -6.22
C ASN A 19 2.46 17.23 -5.99
N LYS A 20 2.04 18.12 -5.07
CA LYS A 20 2.85 19.26 -4.62
C LYS A 20 3.85 18.79 -3.59
N GLN A 21 5.12 19.10 -3.80
CA GLN A 21 6.13 18.88 -2.78
C GLN A 21 5.95 19.88 -1.63
N VAL A 22 5.96 19.40 -0.40
CA VAL A 22 5.67 20.20 0.80
C VAL A 22 6.90 20.41 1.70
N PHE A 23 7.87 19.51 1.60
CA PHE A 23 9.16 19.60 2.27
C PHE A 23 10.18 20.23 1.33
N ASN A 24 10.83 21.32 1.77
CA ASN A 24 11.80 22.04 0.96
C ASN A 24 13.11 21.25 0.86
N GLU A 25 13.40 20.49 1.91
CA GLU A 25 14.55 19.61 2.08
C GLU A 25 14.62 18.56 0.95
N LEU A 26 13.48 18.21 0.37
CA LEU A 26 13.36 17.24 -0.73
C LEU A 26 13.48 17.87 -2.12
N GLU A 27 13.55 19.21 -2.27
CA GLU A 27 13.56 19.89 -3.58
C GLU A 27 14.73 19.46 -4.47
N PRO A 28 15.95 19.24 -3.93
CA PRO A 28 17.06 18.72 -4.73
C PRO A 28 16.89 17.25 -5.15
N TYR A 29 15.94 16.52 -4.57
CA TYR A 29 15.80 15.06 -4.68
C TYR A 29 14.41 14.63 -5.21
N PRO A 30 14.01 15.03 -6.43
CA PRO A 30 12.69 14.72 -6.97
C PRO A 30 12.40 13.22 -7.09
N GLU A 31 13.44 12.41 -7.34
CA GLU A 31 13.29 10.94 -7.41
C GLU A 31 12.99 10.31 -6.05
N TYR A 32 13.54 10.86 -4.97
CA TYR A 32 13.24 10.42 -3.60
C TYR A 32 11.78 10.70 -3.28
N THR A 33 11.33 11.94 -3.48
CA THR A 33 9.91 12.35 -3.36
C THR A 33 8.99 11.44 -4.15
N ARG A 34 9.34 11.10 -5.40
CA ARG A 34 8.56 10.18 -6.24
C ARG A 34 8.46 8.78 -5.63
N LYS A 35 9.57 8.21 -5.14
CA LYS A 35 9.58 6.89 -4.50
C LYS A 35 8.67 6.88 -3.25
N LEU A 36 8.73 7.93 -2.43
CA LEU A 36 7.86 8.07 -1.25
C LEU A 36 6.37 8.15 -1.60
N ARG A 37 6.02 8.91 -2.63
CA ARG A 37 4.62 8.97 -3.11
C ARG A 37 4.14 7.63 -3.65
N GLN A 38 5.02 6.87 -4.30
CA GLN A 38 4.68 5.54 -4.78
C GLN A 38 4.42 4.57 -3.62
N ILE A 39 5.25 4.58 -2.57
CA ILE A 39 5.01 3.82 -1.34
C ILE A 39 3.64 4.19 -0.76
N LEU A 40 3.37 5.49 -0.57
CA LEU A 40 2.09 5.97 -0.06
C LEU A 40 0.93 5.46 -0.93
N LYS A 41 1.01 5.58 -2.26
CA LYS A 41 -0.02 5.10 -3.17
C LYS A 41 -0.29 3.61 -3.02
N ILE A 42 0.77 2.81 -2.89
CA ILE A 42 0.67 1.38 -2.63
C ILE A 42 -0.01 1.12 -1.27
N GLY A 43 0.39 1.81 -0.22
CA GLY A 43 -0.24 1.70 1.10
C GLY A 43 -1.73 2.06 1.10
N LEU A 44 -2.15 3.11 0.38
CA LEU A 44 -3.58 3.41 0.23
C LEU A 44 -4.34 2.32 -0.56
N ASN A 45 -3.69 1.69 -1.54
CA ASN A 45 -4.28 0.61 -2.31
C ASN A 45 -4.45 -0.67 -1.49
N ASN A 46 -3.43 -1.03 -0.71
CA ASN A 46 -3.34 -2.34 -0.08
C ASN A 46 -3.87 -2.36 1.36
N SER A 47 -3.78 -1.25 2.09
CA SER A 47 -4.06 -1.24 3.53
C SER A 47 -5.42 -0.64 3.90
N LEU A 48 -6.12 -0.01 2.96
CA LEU A 48 -7.31 0.81 3.23
C LEU A 48 -8.53 0.36 2.40
N ASP A 49 -9.74 0.53 2.93
CA ASP A 49 -10.97 0.07 2.27
C ASP A 49 -11.70 1.21 1.55
N HIS A 50 -11.39 2.47 1.86
CA HIS A 50 -12.03 3.62 1.25
C HIS A 50 -11.33 4.13 -0.01
N SER A 51 -12.11 4.86 -0.80
CA SER A 51 -11.67 5.44 -2.06
C SER A 51 -10.50 6.41 -1.88
N HIS A 52 -9.67 6.56 -2.91
CA HIS A 52 -8.59 7.54 -2.90
C HIS A 52 -8.49 8.30 -4.21
N SER A 53 -7.85 9.48 -4.16
CA SER A 53 -7.71 10.39 -5.28
C SER A 53 -6.30 10.93 -5.37
N GLU A 54 -5.82 11.07 -6.60
CA GLU A 54 -4.55 11.72 -6.89
C GLU A 54 -4.81 13.10 -7.50
N MET A 55 -4.32 14.16 -6.85
CA MET A 55 -4.48 15.54 -7.34
C MET A 55 -3.42 15.88 -8.38
N ILE A 56 -3.86 16.22 -9.60
CA ILE A 56 -2.98 16.64 -10.70
C ILE A 56 -2.82 18.18 -10.71
N HIS A 57 -3.86 18.93 -10.30
CA HIS A 57 -3.81 20.40 -10.25
C HIS A 57 -3.93 20.96 -8.83
N LEU A 58 -2.82 21.55 -8.37
CA LEU A 58 -2.53 21.89 -6.98
C LEU A 58 -3.24 23.16 -6.45
N ALA A 59 -3.62 24.07 -7.34
CA ALA A 59 -4.10 25.40 -6.96
C ALA A 59 -5.63 25.47 -6.78
N SER A 60 -6.37 24.46 -7.26
CA SER A 60 -7.82 24.51 -7.33
C SER A 60 -8.43 23.86 -6.09
N THR A 61 -9.24 24.58 -5.31
CA THR A 61 -10.04 24.00 -4.20
C THR A 61 -11.24 23.17 -4.67
N LYS A 62 -11.51 23.16 -5.99
CA LYS A 62 -12.66 22.47 -6.57
C LYS A 62 -12.70 20.96 -6.31
N TRP A 63 -11.58 20.32 -5.98
CA TRP A 63 -11.57 18.89 -5.65
C TRP A 63 -12.43 18.61 -4.41
N LEU A 64 -12.41 19.45 -3.37
CA LEU A 64 -13.28 19.30 -2.19
C LEU A 64 -14.77 19.46 -2.56
N MET A 65 -15.08 20.37 -3.49
CA MET A 65 -16.45 20.51 -4.01
C MET A 65 -16.90 19.24 -4.75
N THR A 66 -16.00 18.64 -5.53
CA THR A 66 -16.27 17.35 -6.19
C THR A 66 -16.47 16.25 -5.15
N LEU A 67 -15.58 16.11 -4.17
CA LEU A 67 -15.72 15.07 -3.15
C LEU A 67 -17.04 15.23 -2.37
N HIS A 68 -17.43 16.46 -2.05
CA HIS A 68 -18.75 16.76 -1.50
C HIS A 68 -19.89 16.32 -2.43
N SER A 69 -19.80 16.60 -3.74
CA SER A 69 -20.82 16.18 -4.71
C SER A 69 -20.91 14.66 -4.91
N LEU A 70 -19.83 13.95 -4.61
CA LEU A 70 -19.76 12.48 -4.58
C LEU A 70 -20.15 11.90 -3.21
N ASN A 71 -20.64 12.75 -2.30
CA ASN A 71 -21.14 12.37 -0.97
C ASN A 71 -20.08 11.81 -0.01
N TYR A 72 -18.80 12.13 -0.21
CA TYR A 72 -17.78 11.86 0.81
C TYR A 72 -17.97 12.77 2.03
N GLU A 73 -17.76 12.22 3.21
CA GLU A 73 -17.88 12.92 4.49
C GLU A 73 -16.54 13.52 4.93
N LEU A 74 -15.45 12.78 4.70
CA LEU A 74 -14.10 13.16 5.10
C LEU A 74 -13.14 13.08 3.92
N ALA A 75 -12.19 14.01 3.87
CA ALA A 75 -11.00 13.90 3.02
C ALA A 75 -9.76 13.76 3.90
N VAL A 76 -8.92 12.77 3.64
CA VAL A 76 -7.64 12.60 4.35
C VAL A 76 -6.51 12.90 3.39
N VAL A 77 -5.87 14.05 3.53
CA VAL A 77 -4.76 14.48 2.68
C VAL A 77 -3.46 13.94 3.27
N TRP A 78 -2.78 13.08 2.52
CA TRP A 78 -1.52 12.46 2.90
C TRP A 78 -0.33 13.19 2.27
N PHE A 79 0.79 13.21 2.99
CA PHE A 79 2.03 13.84 2.58
C PHE A 79 3.14 12.81 2.43
N GLU A 80 4.23 13.20 1.75
CA GLU A 80 5.35 12.31 1.50
C GLU A 80 5.90 11.72 2.81
N GLY A 81 6.29 10.45 2.77
CA GLY A 81 6.86 9.75 3.92
C GLY A 81 5.86 9.35 5.01
N THR A 82 4.56 9.56 4.80
CA THR A 82 3.52 9.01 5.71
C THR A 82 2.71 7.95 4.98
N VAL A 83 2.44 6.82 5.63
CA VAL A 83 1.73 5.66 5.04
C VAL A 83 0.77 5.07 6.08
N PRO A 84 -0.46 4.64 5.71
CA PRO A 84 -1.32 3.88 6.61
C PRO A 84 -0.75 2.48 6.88
N LYS A 85 -0.94 1.96 8.09
CA LYS A 85 -0.53 0.58 8.47
C LYS A 85 -1.63 -0.44 8.20
N SER A 86 -2.90 -0.09 8.44
CA SER A 86 -4.07 -0.97 8.32
C SER A 86 -5.35 -0.16 8.14
N ASN A 87 -6.46 -0.84 7.84
CA ASN A 87 -7.79 -0.24 7.71
C ASN A 87 -8.35 0.24 9.07
N GLU A 88 -7.75 -0.20 10.18
CA GLU A 88 -8.03 0.33 11.52
C GLU A 88 -7.84 1.85 11.62
N PHE A 89 -6.97 2.44 10.78
CA PHE A 89 -6.88 3.90 10.64
C PHE A 89 -8.25 4.53 10.29
N GLU A 90 -8.96 3.94 9.33
CA GLU A 90 -10.28 4.41 8.90
C GLU A 90 -11.34 4.13 9.96
N GLU A 91 -11.30 2.94 10.58
CA GLU A 91 -12.23 2.56 11.63
C GLU A 91 -12.15 3.52 12.82
N GLU A 92 -10.95 3.78 13.34
CA GLU A 92 -10.73 4.70 14.46
C GLU A 92 -11.10 6.14 14.10
N LEU A 93 -10.78 6.57 12.87
CA LEU A 93 -11.17 7.90 12.41
C LEU A 93 -12.70 8.06 12.32
N LEU A 94 -13.41 7.05 11.81
CA LEU A 94 -14.87 7.08 11.73
C LEU A 94 -15.53 6.97 13.12
N LYS A 95 -14.97 6.16 14.03
CA LYS A 95 -15.42 6.11 15.43
C LYS A 95 -15.35 7.48 16.09
N LEU A 96 -14.25 8.22 15.89
CA LEU A 96 -14.13 9.59 16.39
C LEU A 96 -15.11 10.53 15.70
N HIS A 97 -15.23 10.46 14.38
CA HIS A 97 -16.14 11.30 13.60
C HIS A 97 -17.60 11.15 14.04
N ASP A 98 -18.04 9.92 14.27
CA ASP A 98 -19.42 9.57 14.64
C ASP A 98 -19.68 9.64 16.15
N GLY A 99 -18.61 9.65 16.96
CA GLY A 99 -18.64 9.72 18.42
C GLY A 99 -18.11 11.06 18.93
N ASP A 100 -16.88 11.06 19.44
CA ASP A 100 -16.27 12.17 20.20
C ASP A 100 -16.26 13.52 19.46
N TRP A 101 -16.25 13.50 18.13
CA TRP A 101 -16.22 14.72 17.31
C TRP A 101 -17.58 15.11 16.74
N LYS A 102 -18.61 14.29 16.92
CA LYS A 102 -19.93 14.48 16.30
C LYS A 102 -20.59 15.82 16.67
N ASP A 103 -20.53 16.18 17.95
CA ASP A 103 -21.16 17.41 18.47
C ASP A 103 -20.18 18.61 18.47
N ARG A 104 -18.94 18.39 18.04
CA ARG A 104 -17.93 19.44 17.93
C ARG A 104 -18.09 20.16 16.61
N ARG A 105 -18.03 21.49 16.64
CA ARG A 105 -17.99 22.29 15.42
C ARG A 105 -16.56 22.36 14.88
N TRP A 106 -16.11 21.31 14.21
CA TRP A 106 -14.75 21.20 13.69
C TRP A 106 -14.71 21.20 12.16
N LEU A 107 -13.62 21.73 11.58
CA LEU A 107 -13.44 21.79 10.12
C LEU A 107 -12.30 20.89 9.65
N CYS A 108 -11.22 20.80 10.42
CA CYS A 108 -10.07 19.98 10.08
C CYS A 108 -9.39 19.37 11.31
N ALA A 109 -8.73 18.24 11.12
CA ALA A 109 -7.90 17.57 12.10
C ALA A 109 -6.54 17.19 11.51
N GLY A 110 -5.49 17.09 12.32
CA GLY A 110 -4.14 16.73 11.83
C GLY A 110 -3.12 16.82 12.96
N HIS A 111 -1.84 16.56 12.69
CA HIS A 111 -0.81 16.72 13.72
C HIS A 111 -0.50 18.22 13.93
N ILE A 112 -1.05 18.82 14.98
CA ILE A 112 -0.88 20.25 15.30
C ILE A 112 0.42 20.46 16.07
N LEU A 113 1.20 21.46 15.66
CA LEU A 113 2.34 21.99 16.39
C LEU A 113 2.07 23.43 16.82
N ASN A 114 2.17 23.70 18.12
CA ASN A 114 2.00 25.02 18.73
C ASN A 114 3.13 25.29 19.73
N HIS A 115 4.22 25.91 19.27
CA HIS A 115 5.32 26.31 20.16
C HIS A 115 5.11 27.75 20.62
N GLU A 116 4.40 27.95 21.74
CA GLU A 116 4.07 29.28 22.27
C GLU A 116 5.31 30.18 22.43
N ASN A 117 6.44 29.58 22.83
CA ASN A 117 7.70 30.30 23.08
C ASN A 117 8.47 30.72 21.81
N ARG A 118 7.99 30.37 20.60
CA ARG A 118 8.71 30.64 19.34
C ARG A 118 8.12 31.80 18.52
N GLY A 119 7.08 32.46 19.02
CA GLY A 119 6.47 33.62 18.33
C GLY A 119 5.86 33.28 16.96
N ARG A 120 5.50 32.01 16.75
CA ARG A 120 4.96 31.48 15.50
C ARG A 120 3.54 31.01 15.70
N TYR A 121 2.72 31.20 14.68
CA TYR A 121 1.35 30.71 14.69
C TYR A 121 1.32 29.17 14.56
N PRO A 122 0.32 28.47 15.14
CA PRO A 122 0.19 27.03 15.00
C PRO A 122 0.19 26.56 13.55
N TYR A 123 0.78 25.40 13.30
CA TYR A 123 0.95 24.82 11.97
C TYR A 123 0.85 23.29 12.01
N TRP A 124 0.78 22.66 10.84
CA TRP A 124 0.76 21.21 10.71
C TRP A 124 2.16 20.62 10.71
N HIS A 125 2.37 19.52 11.43
CA HIS A 125 3.37 18.55 10.99
C HIS A 125 2.73 17.79 9.83
N HIS A 126 3.19 18.03 8.59
CA HIS A 126 2.61 17.53 7.35
C HIS A 126 2.75 16.01 7.21
N GLN A 127 2.04 15.25 8.04
CA GLN A 127 1.93 13.78 7.97
C GLN A 127 0.65 13.38 7.22
N CYS A 128 -0.50 13.68 7.84
CA CYS A 128 -1.80 13.69 7.18
C CYS A 128 -2.70 14.75 7.81
N ILE A 129 -3.65 15.27 7.02
CA ILE A 129 -4.65 16.25 7.45
C ILE A 129 -6.04 15.76 7.03
N VAL A 130 -6.94 15.64 7.99
CA VAL A 130 -8.34 15.30 7.79
C VAL A 130 -9.15 16.59 7.62
N ILE A 131 -10.03 16.62 6.63
CA ILE A 131 -10.97 17.72 6.38
C ILE A 131 -12.38 17.16 6.50
N ASN A 132 -13.20 17.76 7.37
CA ASN A 132 -14.63 17.51 7.43
C ASN A 132 -15.29 18.18 6.22
N ILE A 133 -15.64 17.40 5.20
CA ILE A 133 -16.13 17.92 3.93
C ILE A 133 -17.49 18.60 4.12
N ARG A 134 -18.34 18.05 4.99
CA ARG A 134 -19.66 18.64 5.31
C ARG A 134 -19.50 20.01 5.97
N ALA A 135 -18.70 20.10 7.03
CA ALA A 135 -18.43 21.38 7.71
C ALA A 135 -17.73 22.39 6.78
N TYR A 136 -16.83 21.92 5.90
CA TYR A 136 -16.18 22.76 4.89
C TYR A 136 -17.17 23.33 3.86
N ALA A 137 -18.16 22.54 3.45
CA ALA A 137 -19.24 22.98 2.57
C ALA A 137 -20.18 23.97 3.27
N GLU A 138 -20.59 23.70 4.52
CA GLU A 138 -21.38 24.61 5.36
C GLU A 138 -20.68 25.95 5.61
N ALA A 139 -19.36 25.92 5.73
CA ALA A 139 -18.50 27.10 5.82
C ALA A 139 -18.38 27.90 4.49
N GLY A 140 -19.01 27.44 3.41
CA GLY A 140 -19.00 28.11 2.11
C GLY A 140 -17.75 27.87 1.27
N PHE A 141 -17.09 26.70 1.43
CA PHE A 141 -15.88 26.31 0.71
C PHE A 141 -14.72 27.34 0.83
N PRO A 142 -14.24 27.63 2.05
CA PRO A 142 -13.22 28.66 2.26
C PRO A 142 -11.90 28.33 1.53
N ASN A 143 -11.29 29.32 0.88
CA ASN A 143 -10.11 29.09 0.04
C ASN A 143 -8.91 28.56 0.84
N LEU A 144 -8.51 27.31 0.57
CA LEU A 144 -7.38 26.59 1.21
C LEU A 144 -6.03 27.27 1.06
N ASN A 145 -5.87 28.14 0.07
CA ASN A 145 -4.61 28.80 -0.27
C ASN A 145 -4.60 30.30 0.13
N LYS A 146 -5.72 30.82 0.66
CA LYS A 146 -5.82 32.21 1.05
C LYS A 146 -5.38 32.37 2.49
N TYR A 147 -4.16 32.88 2.66
CA TYR A 147 -3.66 33.32 3.96
C TYR A 147 -4.36 34.62 4.37
N LEU A 148 -4.72 34.71 5.64
CA LEU A 148 -5.20 35.94 6.23
C LEU A 148 -4.02 36.92 6.37
N GLU A 149 -4.31 38.21 6.50
CA GLU A 149 -3.26 39.19 6.83
C GLU A 149 -2.95 39.15 8.33
N LYS A 150 -3.99 39.17 9.17
CA LYS A 150 -3.92 38.97 10.62
C LYS A 150 -4.50 37.62 11.02
N ARG A 151 -3.93 37.00 12.05
CA ARG A 151 -4.30 35.66 12.51
C ARG A 151 -5.36 35.74 13.63
N PRO A 152 -6.45 34.95 13.57
CA PRO A 152 -7.40 34.87 14.66
C PRO A 152 -6.72 34.45 15.96
N ALA A 153 -7.17 34.99 17.07
CA ALA A 153 -6.76 34.48 18.37
C ALA A 153 -7.42 33.12 18.63
N PHE A 154 -6.76 32.29 19.42
CA PHE A 154 -7.21 30.96 19.77
C PHE A 154 -6.83 30.62 21.21
N VAL A 155 -7.48 29.59 21.74
CA VAL A 155 -7.08 28.90 22.97
C VAL A 155 -6.69 27.47 22.59
N ALA A 156 -5.48 27.07 22.94
CA ALA A 156 -5.05 25.68 22.87
C ALA A 156 -5.59 24.91 24.09
N SER A 157 -5.79 23.60 23.96
CA SER A 157 -6.07 22.75 25.12
C SER A 157 -4.94 22.81 26.14
N GLU A 158 -5.28 22.70 27.43
CA GLU A 158 -4.29 22.59 28.51
C GLU A 158 -3.49 21.28 28.41
N GLU A 159 -4.15 20.21 27.96
CA GLU A 159 -3.55 18.90 27.73
C GLU A 159 -2.90 18.81 26.33
N ASN A 160 -1.83 18.02 26.26
CA ASN A 160 -1.05 17.73 25.06
C ASN A 160 -0.84 16.21 24.94
N PHE A 161 -0.49 15.72 23.75
CA PHE A 161 -0.35 14.28 23.54
C PHE A 161 0.92 13.68 24.15
N HIS A 162 2.07 14.29 23.91
CA HIS A 162 3.36 13.73 24.36
C HIS A 162 4.37 14.77 24.84
N ASP A 163 4.12 16.05 24.60
CA ASP A 163 5.05 17.16 24.81
C ASP A 163 4.30 18.42 25.25
N ASP A 164 4.97 19.57 25.31
CA ASP A 164 4.38 20.86 25.66
C ASP A 164 3.93 21.70 24.44
N TYR A 165 3.86 21.10 23.24
CA TYR A 165 3.58 21.81 21.99
C TYR A 165 2.64 21.09 21.01
N THR A 166 2.02 19.97 21.40
CA THR A 166 1.06 19.19 20.62
C THR A 166 -0.33 19.15 21.26
N PRO A 167 -1.06 20.29 21.26
CA PRO A 167 -2.35 20.38 21.94
C PRO A 167 -3.38 19.47 21.29
N TYR A 168 -4.35 18.99 22.07
CA TYR A 168 -5.48 18.19 21.59
C TYR A 168 -6.37 18.95 20.61
N TYR A 169 -6.51 20.27 20.77
CA TYR A 169 -7.29 21.11 19.88
C TYR A 169 -6.91 22.58 19.99
N LEU A 170 -7.36 23.37 19.00
CA LEU A 170 -7.39 24.83 19.04
C LEU A 170 -8.84 25.30 18.92
N LYS A 171 -9.28 26.15 19.84
CA LYS A 171 -10.60 26.78 19.85
C LYS A 171 -10.53 28.25 19.45
N PRO A 172 -11.49 28.76 18.65
CA PRO A 172 -11.52 30.16 18.25
C PRO A 172 -11.85 31.09 19.43
N MET A 173 -11.23 32.27 19.44
CA MET A 173 -11.61 33.38 20.33
C MET A 173 -12.22 34.54 19.51
N PRO A 174 -13.55 34.54 19.27
CA PRO A 174 -14.19 35.47 18.35
C PRO A 174 -14.09 36.95 18.80
N ASP A 175 -14.03 37.20 20.11
CA ASP A 175 -13.99 38.56 20.68
C ASP A 175 -12.57 39.12 20.81
N SER A 176 -11.55 38.30 20.55
CA SER A 176 -10.15 38.69 20.65
C SER A 176 -9.65 39.34 19.36
N ARG A 177 -8.72 40.30 19.49
CA ARG A 177 -8.15 40.98 18.33
C ARG A 177 -7.19 40.04 17.58
N PRO A 178 -7.28 39.94 16.25
CA PRO A 178 -6.34 39.15 15.48
C PRO A 178 -4.97 39.85 15.39
N GLU A 179 -3.90 39.06 15.45
CA GLU A 179 -2.52 39.55 15.57
C GLU A 179 -1.70 39.32 14.30
N LEU A 180 -0.62 40.10 14.15
CA LEU A 180 0.41 39.84 13.14
C LEU A 180 1.44 38.89 13.74
N VAL A 181 1.40 37.63 13.30
CA VAL A 181 2.29 36.56 13.76
C VAL A 181 2.84 35.83 12.54
N GLU A 182 4.10 35.39 12.61
CA GLU A 182 4.75 34.61 11.56
C GLU A 182 3.97 33.31 11.31
N THR A 183 3.71 32.99 10.04
CA THR A 183 3.14 31.69 9.62
C THR A 183 4.05 30.98 8.65
N ARG A 184 4.03 29.64 8.75
CA ARG A 184 4.46 28.80 7.63
C ARG A 184 3.43 28.93 6.49
N HIS A 185 3.94 28.90 5.27
CA HIS A 185 3.14 29.02 4.05
C HIS A 185 3.11 27.70 3.26
N LYS A 186 3.15 26.56 3.96
CA LYS A 186 3.09 25.24 3.32
C LYS A 186 1.66 24.89 2.90
N PHE A 187 1.51 23.84 2.10
CA PHE A 187 0.19 23.42 1.63
C PHE A 187 -0.75 23.13 2.83
N LEU A 188 -1.99 23.63 2.76
CA LEU A 188 -3.02 23.52 3.80
C LEU A 188 -2.75 24.21 5.15
N ASP A 189 -1.64 24.92 5.34
CA ASP A 189 -1.41 25.69 6.58
C ASP A 189 -2.48 26.76 6.81
N ALA A 190 -3.02 27.34 5.73
CA ALA A 190 -4.12 28.30 5.83
C ALA A 190 -5.44 27.69 6.34
N LEU A 191 -5.59 26.36 6.42
CA LEU A 191 -6.76 25.74 7.03
C LEU A 191 -6.92 26.15 8.49
N ILE A 192 -5.85 26.12 9.30
CA ILE A 192 -5.92 26.47 10.73
C ILE A 192 -6.51 27.87 10.95
N PRO A 193 -5.91 28.96 10.42
CA PRO A 193 -6.45 30.29 10.64
C PRO A 193 -7.82 30.50 9.96
N ASN A 194 -8.11 29.85 8.84
CA ASN A 194 -9.42 29.97 8.20
C ASN A 194 -10.53 29.28 9.02
N SER A 195 -10.27 28.10 9.59
CA SER A 195 -11.19 27.40 10.50
C SER A 195 -11.52 28.26 11.71
N LEU A 196 -10.49 28.77 12.39
CA LEU A 196 -10.66 29.58 13.60
C LEU A 196 -11.42 30.88 13.32
N LYS A 197 -11.12 31.55 12.20
CA LYS A 197 -11.86 32.77 11.78
C LYS A 197 -13.35 32.50 11.60
N LEU A 198 -13.71 31.31 11.13
CA LEU A 198 -15.09 30.91 10.85
C LEU A 198 -15.79 30.29 12.07
N GLY A 199 -15.14 30.29 13.23
CA GLY A 199 -15.70 29.75 14.47
C GLY A 199 -15.67 28.23 14.55
N TYR A 200 -14.81 27.57 13.77
CA TYR A 200 -14.59 26.12 13.86
C TYR A 200 -13.36 25.80 14.69
N GLU A 201 -13.43 24.69 15.42
CA GLU A 201 -12.30 24.08 16.09
C GLU A 201 -11.37 23.40 15.08
N VAL A 202 -10.08 23.35 15.45
CA VAL A 202 -9.05 22.58 14.77
C VAL A 202 -8.63 21.46 15.72
N LEU A 203 -8.77 20.22 15.29
CA LEU A 203 -8.52 19.06 16.15
C LEU A 203 -7.14 18.47 15.89
N ASN A 204 -6.56 17.85 16.90
CA ASN A 204 -5.36 17.06 16.73
C ASN A 204 -5.70 15.56 16.69
N LEU A 205 -4.95 14.78 15.90
CA LEU A 205 -5.22 13.34 15.78
C LEU A 205 -4.83 12.63 17.09
N PRO A 206 -5.73 11.84 17.71
CA PRO A 206 -5.41 11.10 18.92
C PRO A 206 -4.55 9.87 18.65
N GLN A 207 -3.93 9.33 19.71
CA GLN A 207 -2.99 8.22 19.60
C GLN A 207 -3.60 7.00 18.91
N GLN A 208 -4.87 6.66 19.21
CA GLN A 208 -5.59 5.56 18.56
C GLN A 208 -5.67 5.68 17.03
N VAL A 209 -5.59 6.88 16.44
CA VAL A 209 -5.48 7.03 14.97
C VAL A 209 -4.02 7.06 14.52
N ARG A 210 -3.14 7.65 15.35
CA ARG A 210 -1.70 7.77 15.05
C ARG A 210 -1.01 6.40 14.99
N ASP A 211 -1.41 5.45 15.83
CA ASP A 211 -0.85 4.10 15.91
C ASP A 211 -1.04 3.31 14.61
N HIS A 212 -2.05 3.64 13.81
CA HIS A 212 -2.36 2.97 12.54
C HIS A 212 -1.78 3.69 11.31
N LYS A 213 -0.77 4.55 11.50
CA LYS A 213 0.03 5.13 10.42
C LYS A 213 1.51 5.21 10.81
N MET A 214 2.39 5.15 9.82
CA MET A 214 3.81 5.44 9.98
C MET A 214 4.17 6.80 9.43
N CYS A 215 5.25 7.41 9.96
CA CYS A 215 5.90 8.57 9.37
C CYS A 215 7.41 8.37 9.42
N ILE A 216 8.05 8.41 8.27
CA ILE A 216 9.50 8.20 8.12
C ILE A 216 10.31 9.51 8.18
N TYR A 217 9.66 10.63 8.53
CA TYR A 217 10.23 11.98 8.56
C TYR A 217 11.16 12.25 7.37
N PRO A 218 10.62 12.32 6.14
CA PRO A 218 11.44 12.30 4.94
C PRO A 218 12.39 13.50 4.82
N GLU A 219 12.11 14.59 5.53
CA GLU A 219 12.96 15.78 5.64
C GLU A 219 14.23 15.58 6.48
N ASP A 220 14.29 14.51 7.28
CA ASP A 220 15.44 14.17 8.12
C ASP A 220 16.39 13.21 7.38
N ASP A 221 17.69 13.36 7.62
CA ASP A 221 18.77 12.52 7.08
C ASP A 221 18.68 12.29 5.55
N VAL A 222 18.24 13.31 4.81
CA VAL A 222 17.95 13.21 3.36
C VAL A 222 19.15 12.71 2.57
N GLU A 223 20.34 13.29 2.79
CA GLU A 223 21.54 12.95 2.04
C GLU A 223 21.96 11.49 2.23
N ASP A 224 21.86 10.98 3.45
CA ASP A 224 22.23 9.59 3.75
C ASP A 224 21.15 8.62 3.28
N THR A 225 19.87 8.97 3.44
CA THR A 225 18.74 8.17 2.96
C THR A 225 18.79 8.00 1.44
N VAL A 226 19.07 9.08 0.71
CA VAL A 226 19.14 9.09 -0.75
C VAL A 226 20.22 8.13 -1.27
N LYS A 227 21.39 8.05 -0.61
CA LYS A 227 22.53 7.22 -1.07
C LYS A 227 22.15 5.75 -1.22
N TRP A 228 21.42 5.19 -0.26
CA TRP A 228 21.04 3.78 -0.31
C TRP A 228 19.67 3.58 -0.98
N LEU A 229 18.70 4.48 -0.79
CA LEU A 229 17.35 4.28 -1.32
C LEU A 229 17.30 4.41 -2.85
N LEU A 230 18.04 5.37 -3.41
CA LEU A 230 18.05 5.62 -4.86
C LEU A 230 19.02 4.71 -5.63
N ASP A 231 19.90 3.98 -4.95
CA ASP A 231 20.73 2.97 -5.58
C ASP A 231 19.90 1.69 -5.85
N ASP A 232 19.55 1.46 -7.11
CA ASP A 232 18.78 0.29 -7.57
C ASP A 232 19.56 -1.03 -7.40
N ASP A 233 20.89 -0.95 -7.33
CA ASP A 233 21.81 -2.09 -7.16
C ASP A 233 22.31 -2.20 -5.70
N PHE A 234 21.76 -1.41 -4.76
CA PHE A 234 22.22 -1.36 -3.37
C PHE A 234 22.33 -2.74 -2.69
N LEU A 235 21.35 -3.62 -2.94
CA LEU A 235 21.30 -4.98 -2.37
C LEU A 235 22.04 -6.02 -3.22
N LYS A 236 22.51 -5.65 -4.41
CA LYS A 236 23.10 -6.59 -5.36
C LYS A 236 24.41 -7.15 -4.84
N GLY A 237 24.51 -8.47 -4.83
CA GLY A 237 25.70 -9.18 -4.36
C GLY A 237 25.80 -9.29 -2.84
N LYS A 238 24.87 -8.69 -2.07
CA LYS A 238 24.75 -8.92 -0.64
C LYS A 238 24.08 -10.27 -0.38
N THR A 239 24.53 -10.95 0.65
CA THR A 239 23.80 -12.07 1.25
C THR A 239 22.55 -11.53 1.96
N PRO A 240 21.53 -12.39 2.20
CA PRO A 240 20.36 -11.98 2.97
C PRO A 240 20.70 -11.44 4.36
N LYS A 241 21.70 -12.03 5.03
CA LYS A 241 22.18 -11.59 6.34
C LYS A 241 22.84 -10.20 6.30
N GLU A 242 23.74 -9.95 5.33
CA GLU A 242 24.35 -8.62 5.16
C GLU A 242 23.33 -7.53 4.84
N SER A 243 22.24 -7.90 4.14
CA SER A 243 21.14 -6.98 3.86
C SER A 243 20.36 -6.66 5.14
N LEU A 244 20.06 -7.67 5.96
CA LEU A 244 19.38 -7.47 7.25
C LEU A 244 20.20 -6.58 8.21
N GLU A 245 21.51 -6.85 8.34
CA GLU A 245 22.40 -6.15 9.27
C GLU A 245 22.48 -4.64 9.01
N PHE A 246 22.45 -4.21 7.73
CA PHE A 246 22.42 -2.79 7.39
C PHE A 246 21.20 -2.06 7.98
N GLY A 247 20.06 -2.74 8.07
CA GLY A 247 18.84 -2.16 8.63
C GLY A 247 18.96 -1.79 10.11
N TYR A 248 19.76 -2.52 10.89
CA TYR A 248 19.90 -2.28 12.34
C TYR A 248 20.73 -1.03 12.69
N ASP A 249 21.51 -0.52 11.73
CA ASP A 249 22.30 0.70 11.90
C ASP A 249 21.52 1.98 11.53
N LEU A 250 20.29 1.82 11.02
CA LEU A 250 19.44 2.95 10.63
C LEU A 250 18.63 3.51 11.81
N PRO A 251 18.32 4.81 11.81
CA PRO A 251 17.29 5.37 12.70
C PRO A 251 15.94 4.65 12.55
N GLU A 252 15.18 4.55 13.64
CA GLU A 252 13.92 3.78 13.70
C GLU A 252 12.93 4.13 12.58
N ASP A 253 12.78 5.42 12.26
CA ASP A 253 11.91 5.92 11.19
C ASP A 253 12.42 5.53 9.79
N LYS A 254 13.74 5.37 9.62
CA LYS A 254 14.37 4.90 8.38
C LYS A 254 14.40 3.38 8.26
N MET A 255 14.34 2.64 9.38
CA MET A 255 14.24 1.18 9.37
C MET A 255 12.99 0.71 8.63
N GLU A 256 11.83 1.34 8.87
CA GLU A 256 10.58 1.01 8.17
C GLU A 256 10.71 1.25 6.65
N LEU A 257 11.31 2.37 6.24
CA LEU A 257 11.59 2.64 4.82
C LEU A 257 12.54 1.60 4.20
N TYR A 258 13.55 1.17 4.95
CA TYR A 258 14.48 0.14 4.50
C TYR A 258 13.81 -1.23 4.37
N GLY A 259 12.86 -1.55 5.27
CA GLY A 259 12.01 -2.74 5.18
C GLY A 259 11.34 -2.85 3.81
N PHE A 260 10.74 -1.77 3.32
CA PHE A 260 10.18 -1.74 1.96
C PHE A 260 11.21 -2.01 0.86
N LYS A 261 12.46 -1.57 1.03
CA LYS A 261 13.53 -1.80 0.05
C LYS A 261 14.04 -3.25 0.09
N ASN A 262 13.98 -3.91 1.24
CA ASN A 262 14.54 -5.25 1.48
C ASN A 262 13.48 -6.36 1.66
N GLN A 263 12.27 -6.20 1.12
CA GLN A 263 11.18 -7.18 1.28
C GLN A 263 11.52 -8.59 0.74
N GLN A 264 12.52 -8.72 -0.16
CA GLN A 264 12.89 -10.00 -0.81
C GLN A 264 13.23 -11.11 0.18
N THR A 265 13.76 -10.77 1.35
CA THR A 265 14.22 -11.74 2.34
C THR A 265 13.60 -11.52 3.71
N GLN A 266 12.50 -10.75 3.80
CA GLN A 266 11.88 -10.41 5.08
C GLN A 266 10.57 -11.18 5.35
N ILE A 267 9.76 -11.44 4.32
CA ILE A 267 8.42 -12.02 4.50
C ILE A 267 8.32 -13.35 3.75
N LEU A 268 7.75 -14.37 4.40
CA LEU A 268 7.42 -15.65 3.80
C LEU A 268 5.91 -15.89 3.89
N TYR A 269 5.24 -15.94 2.74
CA TYR A 269 3.81 -16.22 2.64
C TYR A 269 3.56 -17.73 2.63
N VAL A 270 3.31 -18.32 3.79
CA VAL A 270 2.94 -19.74 3.93
C VAL A 270 1.50 -19.94 3.48
N THR A 271 0.61 -19.03 3.89
CA THR A 271 -0.72 -18.84 3.34
C THR A 271 -0.83 -17.45 2.73
N ASN A 272 -1.87 -17.26 1.91
CA ASN A 272 -2.19 -15.95 1.34
C ASN A 272 -2.74 -15.00 2.42
N THR A 273 -2.74 -13.70 2.13
CA THR A 273 -3.36 -12.68 3.00
C THR A 273 -4.75 -12.28 2.52
N GLU A 274 -5.04 -12.51 1.25
CA GLU A 274 -6.35 -12.29 0.66
C GLU A 274 -7.33 -13.43 0.97
N SER A 275 -8.63 -13.20 0.75
CA SER A 275 -9.64 -14.25 0.78
C SER A 275 -9.46 -15.24 -0.37
N ILE A 276 -9.96 -16.48 -0.21
CA ILE A 276 -9.91 -17.51 -1.25
C ILE A 276 -10.50 -16.98 -2.56
N PRO A 277 -9.83 -17.22 -3.70
CA PRO A 277 -10.33 -16.74 -4.98
C PRO A 277 -11.74 -17.25 -5.26
N LYS A 278 -12.57 -16.39 -5.85
CA LYS A 278 -13.89 -16.77 -6.35
C LYS A 278 -13.75 -17.26 -7.79
N PHE A 279 -14.37 -18.39 -8.12
CA PHE A 279 -14.32 -18.96 -9.46
C PHE A 279 -15.30 -18.27 -10.39
N ASP A 280 -14.76 -17.45 -11.30
CA ASP A 280 -15.45 -17.15 -12.55
C ASP A 280 -15.18 -18.29 -13.52
N ASN A 281 -16.22 -19.08 -13.81
CA ASN A 281 -16.13 -20.13 -14.81
C ASN A 281 -15.91 -19.52 -16.19
N THR A 282 -14.65 -19.32 -16.56
CA THR A 282 -14.25 -18.78 -17.87
C THR A 282 -14.58 -19.74 -19.02
N GLY A 283 -14.81 -21.02 -18.74
CA GLY A 283 -14.91 -22.08 -19.74
C GLY A 283 -13.59 -22.39 -20.46
N VAL A 284 -12.48 -21.75 -20.05
CA VAL A 284 -11.18 -21.88 -20.71
C VAL A 284 -10.42 -23.08 -20.17
N LYS A 285 -9.80 -23.82 -21.09
CA LYS A 285 -8.90 -24.92 -20.77
C LYS A 285 -7.46 -24.41 -20.83
N PHE A 286 -6.92 -24.00 -19.69
CA PHE A 286 -5.53 -23.57 -19.58
C PHE A 286 -4.59 -24.75 -19.80
N THR A 287 -3.51 -24.52 -20.55
CA THR A 287 -2.49 -25.53 -20.83
C THR A 287 -1.19 -25.27 -20.07
N HIS A 288 -0.94 -24.02 -19.69
CA HIS A 288 0.20 -23.62 -18.87
C HIS A 288 -0.27 -22.56 -17.87
N MET A 289 0.07 -22.76 -16.60
CA MET A 289 -0.13 -21.78 -15.53
C MET A 289 1.22 -21.36 -14.96
N MET A 290 1.44 -20.05 -14.89
CA MET A 290 2.57 -19.43 -14.20
C MET A 290 2.07 -18.74 -12.95
N VAL A 291 2.51 -19.23 -11.79
CA VAL A 291 1.99 -18.83 -10.47
C VAL A 291 3.14 -18.50 -9.51
N PRO A 292 2.98 -17.51 -8.62
CA PRO A 292 4.03 -17.14 -7.68
C PRO A 292 4.21 -18.21 -6.59
N CYS A 293 5.38 -18.27 -5.94
CA CYS A 293 5.61 -19.15 -4.80
C CYS A 293 5.07 -18.54 -3.49
N SER A 294 3.81 -18.07 -3.51
CA SER A 294 3.21 -17.30 -2.42
C SER A 294 1.85 -17.87 -2.03
N GLY A 295 1.81 -18.43 -0.82
CA GLY A 295 0.62 -19.01 -0.22
C GLY A 295 0.05 -20.25 -0.92
N LEU A 296 -1.14 -20.70 -0.49
CA LEU A 296 -1.78 -21.93 -0.96
C LEU A 296 -2.84 -21.71 -2.06
N HIS A 297 -3.25 -20.46 -2.33
CA HIS A 297 -4.26 -20.15 -3.36
C HIS A 297 -3.81 -20.57 -4.76
N GLN A 298 -2.51 -20.71 -4.99
CA GLN A 298 -1.98 -21.24 -6.25
C GLN A 298 -2.54 -22.64 -6.53
N PHE A 299 -2.69 -23.46 -5.50
CA PHE A 299 -3.26 -24.80 -5.63
C PHE A 299 -4.75 -24.79 -5.95
N TRP A 300 -5.47 -23.75 -5.51
CA TRP A 300 -6.85 -23.54 -5.91
C TRP A 300 -6.96 -23.28 -7.41
N HIS A 301 -6.15 -22.35 -7.93
CA HIS A 301 -6.10 -22.04 -9.36
C HIS A 301 -5.73 -23.27 -10.19
N LEU A 302 -4.67 -23.97 -9.79
CA LEU A 302 -4.21 -25.17 -10.47
C LEU A 302 -5.25 -26.31 -10.42
N GLY A 303 -5.85 -26.53 -9.25
CA GLY A 303 -6.79 -27.64 -9.01
C GLY A 303 -8.07 -27.53 -9.84
N ASN A 304 -8.55 -26.31 -10.06
CA ASN A 304 -9.74 -26.07 -10.91
C ASN A 304 -9.47 -26.25 -12.41
N HIS A 305 -8.20 -26.30 -12.83
CA HIS A 305 -7.80 -26.47 -14.23
C HIS A 305 -6.94 -27.71 -14.48
N VAL A 306 -6.74 -28.55 -13.46
CA VAL A 306 -5.74 -29.62 -13.46
C VAL A 306 -5.90 -30.60 -14.63
N ASP A 307 -7.13 -30.85 -15.08
CA ASP A 307 -7.42 -31.80 -16.16
C ASP A 307 -7.04 -31.26 -17.56
N SER A 308 -6.80 -29.95 -17.72
CA SER A 308 -6.32 -29.36 -18.98
C SER A 308 -4.85 -28.95 -18.97
N LEU A 309 -4.24 -28.85 -17.78
CA LEU A 309 -2.86 -28.41 -17.65
C LEU A 309 -1.87 -29.41 -18.23
N LYS A 310 -0.88 -28.88 -18.93
CA LYS A 310 0.25 -29.64 -19.47
C LYS A 310 1.56 -29.29 -18.76
N GLN A 311 1.63 -28.10 -18.15
CA GLN A 311 2.80 -27.61 -17.46
C GLN A 311 2.39 -26.58 -16.40
N VAL A 312 3.15 -26.53 -15.31
CA VAL A 312 3.08 -25.49 -14.29
C VAL A 312 4.46 -24.90 -14.09
N THR A 313 4.55 -23.57 -14.01
CA THR A 313 5.77 -22.89 -13.59
C THR A 313 5.48 -22.12 -12.31
N PHE A 314 6.16 -22.48 -11.24
CA PHE A 314 6.24 -21.69 -10.01
C PHE A 314 7.41 -20.73 -10.11
N TYR A 315 7.19 -19.46 -9.76
CA TYR A 315 8.25 -18.46 -9.80
C TYR A 315 8.23 -17.55 -8.57
N ASP A 316 9.38 -17.03 -8.18
CA ASP A 316 9.47 -15.98 -7.17
C ASP A 316 10.84 -15.30 -7.21
N PHE A 317 10.94 -14.08 -6.69
CA PHE A 317 12.23 -13.43 -6.46
C PHE A 317 12.81 -13.82 -5.10
N ASN A 318 11.97 -14.21 -4.14
CA ASN A 318 12.35 -14.72 -2.83
C ASN A 318 12.75 -16.21 -2.93
N PRO A 319 14.03 -16.57 -2.71
CA PRO A 319 14.48 -17.97 -2.77
C PRO A 319 13.88 -18.85 -1.65
N TYR A 320 13.54 -18.27 -0.49
CA TYR A 320 12.89 -18.99 0.62
C TYR A 320 11.48 -19.43 0.24
N ALA A 321 10.75 -18.58 -0.49
CA ALA A 321 9.41 -18.85 -0.98
C ALA A 321 9.38 -20.01 -1.98
N ILE A 322 10.36 -20.04 -2.91
CA ILE A 322 10.56 -21.16 -3.84
C ILE A 322 10.83 -22.46 -3.08
N LYS A 323 11.78 -22.43 -2.14
CA LYS A 323 12.16 -23.61 -1.34
C LYS A 323 10.98 -24.15 -0.54
N TRP A 324 10.18 -23.26 0.08
CA TRP A 324 8.98 -23.64 0.80
C TRP A 324 7.95 -24.32 -0.12
N THR A 325 7.65 -23.71 -1.27
CA THR A 325 6.68 -24.25 -2.22
C THR A 325 7.12 -25.59 -2.81
N ASP A 326 8.42 -25.75 -3.07
CA ASP A 326 9.00 -27.03 -3.52
C ASP A 326 8.83 -28.12 -2.46
N ILE A 327 9.10 -27.84 -1.17
CA ILE A 327 8.87 -28.79 -0.07
C ILE A 327 7.38 -29.17 0.02
N VAL A 328 6.47 -28.21 -0.07
CA VAL A 328 5.02 -28.49 -0.05
C VAL A 328 4.62 -29.39 -1.22
N ILE A 329 5.01 -29.04 -2.44
CA ILE A 329 4.64 -29.82 -3.63
C ILE A 329 5.27 -31.20 -3.62
N SER A 330 6.55 -31.34 -3.26
CA SER A 330 7.26 -32.61 -3.36
C SER A 330 6.93 -33.55 -2.21
N GLU A 331 6.84 -33.04 -0.97
CA GLU A 331 6.83 -33.87 0.23
C GLU A 331 5.49 -33.93 0.96
N TRP A 332 4.65 -32.89 0.89
CA TRP A 332 3.39 -32.90 1.63
C TRP A 332 2.42 -33.97 1.10
N ASP A 333 1.84 -34.75 2.01
CA ASP A 333 0.68 -35.59 1.74
C ASP A 333 -0.60 -34.77 1.96
N PRO A 334 -1.34 -34.40 0.90
CA PRO A 334 -2.50 -33.53 1.02
C PRO A 334 -3.69 -34.20 1.71
N SER A 335 -3.60 -35.48 2.10
CA SER A 335 -4.59 -36.14 2.97
C SER A 335 -4.36 -35.89 4.47
N THR A 336 -3.23 -35.27 4.83
CA THR A 336 -2.81 -35.02 6.21
C THR A 336 -3.00 -33.55 6.61
N ASN A 337 -2.83 -33.25 7.91
CA ASN A 337 -2.94 -31.91 8.45
C ASN A 337 -1.78 -31.01 7.97
N PHE A 338 -2.10 -29.96 7.20
CA PHE A 338 -1.11 -29.00 6.71
C PHE A 338 -0.41 -28.23 7.83
N THR A 339 -1.10 -27.93 8.95
CA THR A 339 -0.49 -27.24 10.10
C THR A 339 0.66 -28.07 10.67
N GLU A 340 0.44 -29.37 10.88
CA GLU A 340 1.47 -30.27 11.39
C GLU A 340 2.63 -30.40 10.41
N PHE A 341 2.34 -30.45 9.10
CA PHE A 341 3.38 -30.43 8.06
C PHE A 341 4.19 -29.13 8.10
N TYR A 342 3.53 -27.98 8.24
CA TYR A 342 4.17 -26.67 8.35
C TYR A 342 5.10 -26.58 9.55
N GLU A 343 4.59 -26.85 10.75
CA GLU A 343 5.34 -26.78 12.00
C GLU A 343 6.56 -27.72 11.98
N ALA A 344 6.44 -28.89 11.35
CA ALA A 344 7.54 -29.85 11.25
C ALA A 344 8.63 -29.47 10.24
N ASN A 345 8.36 -28.56 9.30
CA ASN A 345 9.24 -28.33 8.14
C ASN A 345 9.69 -26.88 7.94
N ILE A 346 9.04 -25.89 8.55
CA ILE A 346 9.37 -24.48 8.30
C ILE A 346 10.81 -24.12 8.66
N ASP A 347 11.36 -24.72 9.73
CA ASP A 347 12.75 -24.53 10.16
C ASP A 347 13.77 -24.96 9.08
N ARG A 348 13.39 -25.87 8.18
CA ARG A 348 14.24 -26.24 7.04
C ARG A 348 14.43 -25.08 6.06
N VAL A 349 13.50 -24.13 6.05
CA VAL A 349 13.51 -22.95 5.18
C VAL A 349 14.15 -21.76 5.89
N ILE A 350 13.68 -21.42 7.09
CA ILE A 350 14.05 -20.18 7.80
C ILE A 350 15.13 -20.38 8.88
N GLY A 351 15.60 -21.61 9.11
CA GLY A 351 16.54 -21.94 10.19
C GLY A 351 17.94 -21.31 10.07
N ASP A 352 18.21 -20.53 9.03
CA ASP A 352 19.40 -19.68 8.91
C ASP A 352 19.27 -18.35 9.67
N GLY A 353 18.07 -18.04 10.18
CA GLY A 353 17.78 -16.86 10.98
C GLY A 353 17.61 -15.57 10.17
N VAL A 354 17.48 -15.66 8.85
CA VAL A 354 17.28 -14.48 7.98
C VAL A 354 15.83 -13.98 8.04
N ILE A 355 14.87 -14.91 8.00
CA ILE A 355 13.45 -14.62 8.15
C ILE A 355 13.06 -14.94 9.58
N ASP A 356 12.57 -13.93 10.31
CA ASP A 356 12.00 -14.14 11.63
C ASP A 356 10.76 -15.05 11.53
N PRO A 357 10.58 -16.03 12.43
CA PRO A 357 9.37 -16.85 12.47
C PRO A 357 8.06 -16.03 12.49
N GLU A 358 8.05 -14.85 13.10
CA GLU A 358 6.89 -13.93 13.11
C GLU A 358 6.58 -13.35 11.71
N CYS A 359 7.57 -13.31 10.82
CA CYS A 359 7.40 -12.89 9.43
C CYS A 359 6.95 -14.02 8.50
N CYS A 360 6.67 -15.22 9.03
CA CYS A 360 6.04 -16.31 8.30
C CYS A 360 4.51 -16.20 8.41
N LEU A 361 3.88 -15.68 7.36
CA LEU A 361 2.44 -15.43 7.36
C LEU A 361 1.67 -16.74 7.15
N TYR A 362 1.05 -17.20 8.24
CA TYR A 362 0.29 -18.44 8.30
C TYR A 362 -1.06 -18.25 8.99
N ASP A 363 -2.15 -18.56 8.28
CA ASP A 363 -3.51 -18.58 8.82
C ASP A 363 -4.14 -19.98 8.68
N ARG A 364 -4.30 -20.65 9.82
CA ARG A 364 -4.94 -21.97 9.92
C ARG A 364 -6.39 -21.98 9.41
N LYS A 365 -7.16 -20.91 9.62
CA LYS A 365 -8.55 -20.82 9.16
C LYS A 365 -8.60 -20.72 7.64
N LEU A 366 -7.64 -20.03 7.04
CA LEU A 366 -7.55 -19.92 5.59
C LEU A 366 -7.26 -21.27 4.92
N VAL A 367 -6.40 -22.10 5.53
CA VAL A 367 -6.16 -23.48 5.08
C VAL A 367 -7.46 -24.30 5.06
N ALA A 368 -8.21 -24.29 6.17
CA ALA A 368 -9.47 -25.03 6.27
C ALA A 368 -10.48 -24.56 5.22
N SER A 369 -10.62 -23.23 5.11
CA SER A 369 -11.53 -22.62 4.14
C SER A 369 -11.14 -22.98 2.70
N LEU A 370 -9.84 -23.06 2.39
CA LEU A 370 -9.35 -23.44 1.07
C LEU A 370 -9.74 -24.87 0.73
N ILE A 371 -9.50 -25.81 1.65
CA ILE A 371 -9.86 -27.22 1.48
C ILE A 371 -11.38 -27.35 1.24
N ASP A 372 -12.19 -26.67 2.05
CA ASP A 372 -13.64 -26.67 1.90
C ASP A 372 -14.07 -26.10 0.53
N SER A 373 -13.45 -25.00 0.10
CA SER A 373 -13.74 -24.38 -1.21
C SER A 373 -13.43 -25.28 -2.41
N MET A 374 -12.56 -26.29 -2.22
CA MET A 374 -12.15 -27.23 -3.26
C MET A 374 -12.92 -28.55 -3.24
N GLY A 375 -13.98 -28.65 -2.43
CA GLY A 375 -14.83 -29.85 -2.30
C GLY A 375 -14.56 -30.69 -1.05
N GLY A 376 -13.81 -30.13 -0.08
CA GLY A 376 -13.41 -30.83 1.14
C GLY A 376 -12.14 -31.69 0.95
N GLN A 377 -11.71 -32.35 2.02
CA GLN A 377 -10.40 -33.00 2.12
C GLN A 377 -10.10 -34.00 0.98
N VAL A 378 -11.07 -34.84 0.62
CA VAL A 378 -10.87 -35.90 -0.38
C VAL A 378 -10.66 -35.30 -1.77
N GLU A 379 -11.54 -34.40 -2.19
CA GLU A 379 -11.46 -33.77 -3.50
C GLU A 379 -10.22 -32.85 -3.60
N PHE A 380 -9.91 -32.14 -2.51
CA PHE A 380 -8.68 -31.37 -2.39
C PHE A 380 -7.45 -32.28 -2.60
N ALA A 381 -7.33 -33.37 -1.84
CA ALA A 381 -6.20 -34.29 -1.93
C ALA A 381 -6.07 -34.89 -3.34
N ASP A 382 -7.17 -35.27 -3.97
CA ASP A 382 -7.18 -35.77 -5.35
C ASP A 382 -6.65 -34.72 -6.34
N LYS A 383 -7.09 -33.45 -6.21
CA LYS A 383 -6.61 -32.34 -7.05
C LYS A 383 -5.12 -32.08 -6.84
N ILE A 384 -4.63 -32.00 -5.59
CA ILE A 384 -3.20 -31.81 -5.30
C ILE A 384 -2.38 -32.97 -5.84
N ASN A 385 -2.81 -34.21 -5.65
CA ASN A 385 -2.12 -35.39 -6.18
C ASN A 385 -2.07 -35.44 -7.71
N LYS A 386 -3.07 -34.88 -8.40
CA LYS A 386 -3.01 -34.67 -9.85
C LYS A 386 -2.01 -33.57 -10.21
N ILE A 387 -2.00 -32.44 -9.49
CA ILE A 387 -1.04 -31.35 -9.70
C ILE A 387 0.41 -31.87 -9.55
N LYS A 388 0.70 -32.64 -8.50
CA LYS A 388 2.02 -33.24 -8.23
C LYS A 388 2.54 -34.15 -9.37
N LYS A 389 1.66 -34.61 -10.28
CA LYS A 389 2.02 -35.44 -11.44
C LYS A 389 2.27 -34.62 -12.71
N LEU A 390 1.97 -33.32 -12.69
CA LEU A 390 2.23 -32.43 -13.83
C LEU A 390 3.73 -32.15 -13.96
N PRO A 391 4.22 -31.84 -15.18
CA PRO A 391 5.51 -31.19 -15.36
C PRO A 391 5.55 -29.85 -14.63
N ILE A 392 6.33 -29.79 -13.55
CA ILE A 392 6.49 -28.61 -12.69
C ILE A 392 7.91 -28.07 -12.86
N ASN A 393 8.02 -26.76 -13.09
CA ASN A 393 9.28 -26.02 -13.12
C ASN A 393 9.28 -24.96 -12.02
N PHE A 394 10.40 -24.84 -11.31
CA PHE A 394 10.66 -23.75 -10.37
C PHE A 394 11.69 -22.79 -10.95
N ILE A 395 11.40 -21.50 -10.90
CA ILE A 395 12.31 -20.47 -11.40
C ILE A 395 12.44 -19.31 -10.43
N GLN A 396 13.68 -19.02 -10.02
CA GLN A 396 13.96 -17.75 -9.36
C GLN A 396 13.98 -16.62 -10.39
N LEU A 397 13.06 -15.68 -10.20
CA LEU A 397 12.70 -14.66 -11.18
C LEU A 397 12.05 -13.45 -10.50
N ASP A 398 12.65 -12.28 -10.68
CA ASP A 398 11.97 -11.01 -10.47
C ASP A 398 11.18 -10.67 -11.75
N ALA A 399 9.85 -10.85 -11.73
CA ALA A 399 9.01 -10.62 -12.90
C ALA A 399 9.00 -9.14 -13.36
N VAL A 400 9.36 -8.21 -12.49
CA VAL A 400 9.45 -6.77 -12.80
C VAL A 400 10.74 -6.46 -13.55
N LYS A 401 11.87 -6.99 -13.09
CA LYS A 401 13.19 -6.72 -13.70
C LYS A 401 13.57 -7.69 -14.81
N GLN A 402 13.11 -8.94 -14.73
CA GLN A 402 13.48 -10.04 -15.61
C GLN A 402 12.30 -10.50 -16.49
N TRP A 403 11.46 -9.56 -16.92
CA TRP A 403 10.26 -9.82 -17.73
C TRP A 403 10.56 -10.62 -19.03
N GLU A 404 11.73 -10.44 -19.66
CA GLU A 404 12.14 -11.25 -20.82
C GLU A 404 12.26 -12.73 -20.47
N LYS A 405 12.93 -13.04 -19.36
CA LYS A 405 13.07 -14.41 -18.84
C LYS A 405 11.71 -14.99 -18.46
N PHE A 406 10.78 -14.16 -17.98
CA PHE A 406 9.39 -14.57 -17.73
C PHE A 406 8.73 -15.06 -19.02
N ILE A 407 8.78 -14.26 -20.09
CA ILE A 407 8.19 -14.59 -21.40
C ILE A 407 8.89 -15.81 -22.02
N ASP A 408 10.21 -15.93 -21.89
CA ASP A 408 10.95 -17.10 -22.39
C ASP A 408 10.53 -18.39 -21.68
N THR A 409 10.30 -18.31 -20.36
CA THR A 409 9.86 -19.45 -19.57
C THR A 409 8.41 -19.84 -19.85
N SER A 410 7.56 -18.90 -20.29
CA SER A 410 6.15 -19.18 -20.58
C SER A 410 5.95 -20.06 -21.81
N GLY A 411 6.94 -20.14 -22.71
CA GLY A 411 6.89 -20.93 -23.94
C GLY A 411 6.09 -20.28 -25.06
N TYR A 412 5.40 -21.09 -25.88
CA TYR A 412 4.63 -20.63 -27.05
C TYR A 412 3.30 -21.38 -27.18
N ASP A 413 2.32 -20.78 -27.86
CA ASP A 413 1.07 -21.42 -28.31
C ASP A 413 0.14 -22.03 -27.23
N HIS A 414 0.35 -21.65 -25.97
CA HIS A 414 -0.51 -21.99 -24.85
C HIS A 414 -1.80 -21.16 -24.78
N ASN A 415 -2.81 -21.72 -24.12
CA ASN A 415 -3.79 -20.94 -23.36
C ASN A 415 -3.14 -20.68 -22.00
N LEU A 416 -2.49 -19.53 -21.88
CA LEU A 416 -1.66 -19.19 -20.73
C LEU A 416 -2.51 -18.51 -19.66
N PHE A 417 -2.32 -18.92 -18.41
CA PHE A 417 -2.74 -18.14 -17.26
C PHE A 417 -1.51 -17.68 -16.47
N ILE A 418 -1.50 -16.41 -16.10
CA ILE A 418 -0.47 -15.79 -15.26
C ILE A 418 -1.13 -15.16 -14.04
N GLN A 419 -0.54 -15.39 -12.87
CA GLN A 419 -0.95 -14.75 -11.63
C GLN A 419 0.13 -13.82 -11.13
N VAL A 420 -0.12 -12.51 -11.12
CA VAL A 420 0.86 -11.51 -10.66
C VAL A 420 0.26 -10.60 -9.59
N THR A 421 -0.54 -11.18 -8.69
CA THR A 421 -1.51 -10.48 -7.84
C THR A 421 -1.00 -9.18 -7.22
N ASN A 422 0.07 -9.24 -6.41
CA ASN A 422 0.61 -8.04 -5.76
C ASN A 422 2.00 -7.65 -6.26
N ILE A 423 2.52 -8.32 -7.29
CA ILE A 423 3.89 -8.08 -7.78
C ILE A 423 4.06 -6.62 -8.20
N TRP A 424 3.09 -6.06 -8.93
CA TRP A 424 3.16 -4.67 -9.39
C TRP A 424 2.67 -3.66 -8.34
N GLN A 425 2.27 -4.11 -7.16
CA GLN A 425 1.83 -3.29 -6.03
C GLN A 425 2.65 -3.57 -4.76
N TYR A 426 3.90 -4.06 -4.89
CA TYR A 426 4.86 -4.12 -3.79
C TYR A 426 5.89 -3.00 -3.89
N GLU A 427 6.19 -2.39 -2.76
CA GLU A 427 7.09 -1.23 -2.65
C GLU A 427 8.49 -1.56 -3.16
N ILE A 428 9.00 -2.77 -2.86
CA ILE A 428 10.33 -3.23 -3.26
C ILE A 428 10.58 -3.07 -4.77
N ASN A 429 9.54 -3.29 -5.58
CA ASN A 429 9.65 -3.27 -7.03
C ASN A 429 9.80 -1.86 -7.59
N TYR A 430 9.37 -0.83 -6.84
CA TYR A 430 9.55 0.57 -7.19
C TYR A 430 10.75 1.20 -6.48
N LEU A 431 11.10 0.70 -5.29
CA LEU A 431 12.28 1.12 -4.56
C LEU A 431 13.57 0.61 -5.15
N ASN A 432 13.55 -0.49 -5.91
CA ASN A 432 14.72 -1.01 -6.59
C ASN A 432 14.65 -0.88 -8.12
N THR A 433 13.77 -0.01 -8.63
CA THR A 433 13.62 0.26 -10.06
C THR A 433 13.52 1.76 -10.33
N SER A 434 14.40 2.28 -11.17
CA SER A 434 14.46 3.70 -11.55
C SER A 434 13.31 4.15 -12.46
N GLY A 435 12.95 5.42 -12.32
CA GLY A 435 11.93 6.09 -13.14
C GLY A 435 10.61 5.32 -13.25
N PHE A 436 10.10 5.22 -14.49
CA PHE A 436 8.88 4.48 -14.84
C PHE A 436 9.17 3.06 -15.36
N MET A 437 10.33 2.49 -15.03
CA MET A 437 10.74 1.21 -15.60
C MET A 437 9.85 0.04 -15.16
N ALA A 438 9.29 0.06 -13.95
CA ALA A 438 8.31 -0.94 -13.54
C ALA A 438 7.07 -0.91 -14.46
N GLN A 439 6.48 0.27 -14.68
CA GLN A 439 5.35 0.42 -15.60
C GLN A 439 5.69 -0.01 -17.03
N ASN A 440 6.86 0.41 -17.52
CA ASN A 440 7.34 0.03 -18.86
C ASN A 440 7.51 -1.49 -18.99
N ASN A 441 8.12 -2.14 -17.99
CA ASN A 441 8.36 -3.57 -17.99
C ASN A 441 7.06 -4.37 -17.89
N PHE A 442 6.05 -3.87 -17.17
CA PHE A 442 4.71 -4.46 -17.18
C PHE A 442 4.11 -4.49 -18.58
N ILE A 443 4.15 -3.37 -19.31
CA ILE A 443 3.63 -3.30 -20.69
C ILE A 443 4.40 -4.25 -21.60
N LYS A 444 5.75 -4.27 -21.51
CA LYS A 444 6.58 -5.19 -22.28
C LYS A 444 6.27 -6.66 -21.98
N LEU A 445 6.06 -7.01 -20.72
CA LEU A 445 5.64 -8.34 -20.30
C LEU A 445 4.32 -8.73 -20.97
N MET A 446 3.29 -7.90 -20.84
CA MET A 446 1.96 -8.19 -21.41
C MET A 446 2.01 -8.31 -22.93
N MET A 447 2.70 -7.39 -23.61
CA MET A 447 2.86 -7.44 -25.08
C MET A 447 3.57 -8.71 -25.52
N GLY A 448 4.70 -9.06 -24.90
CA GLY A 448 5.47 -10.25 -25.27
C GLY A 448 4.70 -11.55 -25.03
N LEU A 449 3.92 -11.64 -23.94
CA LEU A 449 3.04 -12.79 -23.71
C LEU A 449 1.93 -12.87 -24.75
N MET A 450 1.31 -11.73 -25.11
CA MET A 450 0.26 -11.67 -26.14
C MET A 450 0.76 -12.11 -27.52
N GLU A 451 2.01 -11.79 -27.86
CA GLU A 451 2.63 -12.18 -29.13
C GLU A 451 2.90 -13.68 -29.22
N ARG A 452 3.24 -14.35 -28.10
CA ARG A 452 3.66 -15.76 -28.09
C ARG A 452 2.55 -16.78 -27.86
N HIS A 453 1.46 -16.36 -27.23
CA HIS A 453 0.40 -17.27 -26.79
C HIS A 453 -0.90 -17.02 -27.55
N LYS A 454 -1.75 -18.04 -27.62
CA LYS A 454 -3.07 -17.91 -28.26
C LYS A 454 -3.96 -17.01 -27.44
N GLU A 455 -4.03 -17.33 -26.16
CA GLU A 455 -4.83 -16.66 -25.13
C GLU A 455 -3.93 -16.38 -23.93
N VAL A 456 -4.11 -15.21 -23.30
CA VAL A 456 -3.35 -14.82 -22.10
C VAL A 456 -4.34 -14.31 -21.07
N TYR A 457 -4.50 -15.07 -19.99
CA TYR A 457 -5.38 -14.76 -18.88
C TYR A 457 -4.56 -14.26 -17.71
N PHE A 458 -4.89 -13.07 -17.24
CA PHE A 458 -4.19 -12.35 -16.20
C PHE A 458 -5.07 -12.27 -14.95
N THR A 459 -4.49 -12.64 -13.81
CA THR A 459 -5.05 -12.33 -12.49
C THR A 459 -4.03 -11.52 -11.71
N GLY A 460 -4.43 -10.33 -11.29
CA GLY A 460 -3.65 -9.50 -10.39
C GLY A 460 -3.82 -8.02 -10.56
N ASN A 461 -2.96 -7.25 -9.88
CA ASN A 461 -2.96 -5.80 -9.91
C ASN A 461 -1.98 -5.28 -10.95
N THR A 462 -2.40 -4.26 -11.70
CA THR A 462 -1.51 -3.49 -12.56
C THR A 462 -0.63 -2.54 -11.74
N PRO A 463 0.39 -1.90 -12.32
CA PRO A 463 1.12 -0.81 -11.67
C PRO A 463 0.22 0.36 -11.21
N GLY A 464 -0.91 0.58 -11.87
CA GLY A 464 -1.90 1.58 -11.50
C GLY A 464 -2.75 1.22 -10.28
N GLY A 465 -2.72 -0.05 -9.84
CA GLY A 465 -3.55 -0.58 -8.75
C GLY A 465 -4.90 -1.11 -9.22
N LEU A 466 -5.12 -1.29 -10.53
CA LEU A 466 -6.34 -1.89 -11.04
C LEU A 466 -6.26 -3.41 -10.96
N HIS A 467 -7.21 -4.03 -10.28
CA HIS A 467 -7.31 -5.48 -10.17
C HIS A 467 -8.05 -6.08 -11.36
N TYR A 468 -7.52 -7.18 -11.87
CA TYR A 468 -8.19 -8.03 -12.85
C TYR A 468 -8.22 -9.46 -12.35
N THR A 469 -9.32 -10.17 -12.61
CA THR A 469 -9.51 -11.57 -12.24
C THR A 469 -9.82 -12.37 -13.51
N TYR A 470 -8.98 -13.35 -13.84
CA TYR A 470 -9.10 -14.17 -15.05
C TYR A 470 -9.40 -13.36 -16.33
N GLN A 471 -8.78 -12.19 -16.47
CA GLN A 471 -9.02 -11.32 -17.61
C GLN A 471 -8.18 -11.78 -18.79
N ASN A 472 -8.83 -12.04 -19.92
CA ASN A 472 -8.12 -12.20 -21.18
C ASN A 472 -7.57 -10.83 -21.63
N VAL A 473 -6.25 -10.64 -21.53
CA VAL A 473 -5.63 -9.34 -21.84
C VAL A 473 -5.75 -8.96 -23.31
N LYS A 474 -5.92 -9.94 -24.21
CA LYS A 474 -6.10 -9.68 -25.65
C LYS A 474 -7.44 -9.05 -26.00
N LEU A 475 -8.42 -9.13 -25.10
CA LEU A 475 -9.74 -8.51 -25.28
C LEU A 475 -9.82 -7.11 -24.68
N LEU A 476 -8.79 -6.67 -23.96
CA LEU A 476 -8.75 -5.33 -23.39
C LEU A 476 -8.42 -4.28 -24.45
N THR A 477 -9.10 -3.13 -24.39
CA THR A 477 -8.75 -1.96 -25.20
C THR A 477 -7.51 -1.23 -24.67
N GLY A 478 -7.12 -1.53 -23.44
CA GLY A 478 -5.95 -1.00 -22.74
C GLY A 478 -5.82 -1.68 -21.38
N ILE A 479 -4.59 -1.76 -20.88
CA ILE A 479 -4.27 -2.25 -19.54
C ILE A 479 -3.60 -1.10 -18.78
N TYR A 480 -4.20 -0.70 -17.66
CA TYR A 480 -3.91 0.55 -16.96
C TYR A 480 -3.36 0.31 -15.56
#